data_AF-A0A452XU20-F1
#
_entry.id   AF-A0A452XU20-F1
#
_cell.length_a   1.000
_cell.length_b   1.000
_cell.length_c   1.000
_cell.angle_alpha   90.00
_cell.angle_beta   90.00
_cell.angle_gamma   90.00
#
_symmetry.space_group_name_H-M   'P 1'
#
loop_
_entity.id
_entity.type
_entity.pdbx_description
1 polymer ?
#
loop_
_entity_poly.entity_id
_entity_poly.type
_entity_poly.pdbx_seq_one_letter_code
_entity_poly.pdbx_strand_id
1 'polypeptide(L)'
;ENLYASRITCGPGHGISIGSLGNDNSEARVSNITIYKAHLSGTTNGARMKSWQGGKGYAKDVTFEDITMEEVHNPIIIDQNYCTSADPANPKPCKKQTSAVEFSNIRFKNIRGTSATKEAIKLDCSDTVPCRDILLQDVKLTFRDRGHKHKHTSATSLCNNAKLTGSGTNVDPKTC
;
A
#
# COMPACT_ATOMS: atom_id res chain seq x y z
N GLU A 1 -9.47 5.48 15.49
CA GLU A 1 -10.66 5.54 14.62
C GLU A 1 -10.91 6.99 14.21
N ASN A 2 -11.69 7.25 13.16
CA ASN A 2 -12.19 8.57 12.75
C ASN A 2 -11.08 9.63 12.54
N LEU A 3 -10.20 9.38 11.58
CA LEU A 3 -9.13 10.32 11.24
C LEU A 3 -9.33 10.86 9.82
N TYR A 4 -9.26 12.18 9.70
CA TYR A 4 -9.18 12.87 8.42
C TYR A 4 -7.91 13.72 8.40
N ALA A 5 -7.01 13.44 7.46
CA ALA A 5 -5.82 14.24 7.25
C ALA A 5 -5.79 14.71 5.80
N SER A 6 -5.47 15.99 5.58
CA SER A 6 -5.45 16.54 4.22
C SER A 6 -4.42 17.62 3.97
N ARG A 7 -4.14 17.88 2.68
CA ARG A 7 -3.15 18.87 2.22
C ARG A 7 -1.77 18.61 2.82
N ILE A 8 -1.33 17.36 2.66
CA ILE A 8 -0.08 16.86 3.20
C ILE A 8 0.99 16.90 2.10
N THR A 9 2.17 17.42 2.42
CA THR A 9 3.35 17.26 1.58
C THR A 9 4.39 16.43 2.33
N CYS A 10 4.86 15.34 1.74
CA CYS A 10 5.87 14.46 2.32
C CYS A 10 7.00 14.22 1.32
N GLY A 11 8.25 14.32 1.76
CA GLY A 11 9.38 13.96 0.90
C GLY A 11 10.68 14.67 1.25
N PRO A 12 11.83 13.98 1.24
CA PRO A 12 11.99 12.50 1.23
C PRO A 12 11.55 11.86 2.56
N GLY A 13 11.36 10.53 2.60
CA GLY A 13 10.93 9.83 3.82
C GLY A 13 10.21 8.50 3.58
N HIS A 14 9.42 8.03 4.55
CA HIS A 14 8.75 6.72 4.52
C HIS A 14 7.31 6.70 3.97
N GLY A 15 6.81 7.85 3.50
CA GLY A 15 5.44 7.98 2.99
C GLY A 15 4.37 8.03 4.08
N ILE A 16 3.11 7.88 3.67
CA ILE A 16 1.96 7.87 4.58
C ILE A 16 1.59 6.42 4.88
N SER A 17 1.69 6.03 6.14
CA SER A 17 1.54 4.64 6.56
C SER A 17 0.46 4.47 7.62
N ILE A 18 -0.43 3.50 7.43
CA ILE A 18 -1.28 2.93 8.48
C ILE A 18 -0.60 1.67 9.01
N GLY A 19 -0.20 1.67 10.27
CA GLY A 19 0.48 0.57 10.94
C GLY A 19 1.94 0.85 11.33
N SER A 20 2.72 -0.16 11.75
CA SER A 20 2.35 -1.58 11.69
C SER A 20 1.33 -1.97 12.75
N LEU A 21 0.37 -2.80 12.34
CA LEU A 21 -0.74 -3.24 13.17
C LEU A 21 -0.52 -4.67 13.66
N GLY A 22 -0.92 -4.96 14.90
CA GLY A 22 -0.97 -6.33 15.44
C GLY A 22 0.39 -6.94 15.78
N ASN A 23 1.37 -6.14 16.20
CA ASN A 23 2.68 -6.64 16.65
C ASN A 23 2.53 -7.66 17.78
N ASP A 24 3.44 -8.64 17.88
CA ASP A 24 3.43 -9.67 18.93
C ASP A 24 2.08 -10.40 19.08
N ASN A 25 1.42 -10.69 17.95
CA ASN A 25 0.08 -11.31 17.89
C ASN A 25 -1.02 -10.51 18.62
N SER A 26 -0.79 -9.23 18.86
CA SER A 26 -1.75 -8.34 19.50
C SER A 26 -2.94 -8.03 18.58
N GLU A 27 -4.02 -7.57 19.21
CA GLU A 27 -5.17 -7.06 18.48
C GLU A 27 -5.00 -5.57 18.18
N ALA A 28 -5.27 -5.18 16.93
CA ALA A 28 -5.32 -3.79 16.52
C ALA A 28 -6.62 -3.49 15.77
N ARG A 29 -7.22 -2.32 16.05
CA ARG A 29 -8.47 -1.87 15.41
C ARG A 29 -8.29 -0.47 14.87
N VAL A 30 -8.41 -0.34 13.55
CA VAL A 30 -8.39 0.93 12.83
C VAL A 30 -9.64 1.00 11.97
N SER A 31 -10.34 2.12 12.03
CA SER A 31 -11.56 2.33 11.25
C SER A 31 -11.72 3.78 10.88
N ASN A 32 -12.38 4.00 9.73
CA ASN A 32 -12.79 5.32 9.24
C ASN A 32 -11.62 6.31 9.14
N ILE A 33 -10.68 6.01 8.24
CA ILE A 33 -9.49 6.84 8.01
C ILE A 33 -9.55 7.41 6.59
N THR A 34 -9.34 8.71 6.46
CA THR A 34 -9.25 9.37 5.15
C THR A 34 -7.98 10.21 5.07
N ILE A 35 -7.17 9.91 4.05
CA ILE A 35 -6.02 10.71 3.63
C ILE A 35 -6.39 11.35 2.30
N TYR A 36 -6.49 12.68 2.27
CA TYR A 36 -7.00 13.42 1.12
C TYR A 36 -6.04 14.52 0.68
N LYS A 37 -5.83 14.73 -0.63
CA LYS A 37 -4.95 15.80 -1.13
C LYS A 37 -3.54 15.70 -0.56
N ALA A 38 -2.79 14.69 -0.99
CA ALA A 38 -1.40 14.52 -0.59
C ALA A 38 -0.43 14.62 -1.78
N HIS A 39 0.76 15.15 -1.52
CA HIS A 39 1.88 15.15 -2.45
C HIS A 39 3.06 14.42 -1.82
N LEU A 40 3.56 13.38 -2.49
CA LEU A 40 4.69 12.58 -2.03
C LEU A 40 5.81 12.62 -3.06
N SER A 41 7.00 13.05 -2.66
CA SER A 41 8.18 13.13 -3.56
C SER A 41 9.39 12.43 -2.94
N GLY A 42 10.05 11.55 -3.69
CA GLY A 42 11.27 10.86 -3.27
C GLY A 42 11.11 10.01 -2.01
N THR A 43 9.90 9.53 -1.70
CA THR A 43 9.63 8.67 -0.54
C THR A 43 9.82 7.19 -0.87
N THR A 44 10.15 6.39 0.14
CA THR A 44 10.27 4.93 -0.02
C THR A 44 8.92 4.26 -0.25
N ASN A 45 7.81 4.87 0.19
CA ASN A 45 6.45 4.39 -0.01
C ASN A 45 5.51 5.56 -0.27
N GLY A 46 4.38 5.31 -0.92
CA GLY A 46 3.32 6.28 -1.11
C GLY A 46 2.22 6.11 -0.08
N ALA A 47 1.09 5.53 -0.50
CA ALA A 47 0.00 5.09 0.36
C ALA A 47 0.29 3.65 0.83
N ARG A 48 0.57 3.49 2.13
CA ARG A 48 0.96 2.20 2.71
C ARG A 48 0.03 1.75 3.83
N MET A 49 -0.36 0.48 3.80
CA MET A 49 -0.95 -0.23 4.95
C MET A 49 -0.10 -1.45 5.27
N LYS A 50 0.24 -1.65 6.55
CA LYS A 50 1.07 -2.78 6.98
C LYS A 50 0.58 -3.40 8.28
N SER A 51 0.55 -4.73 8.35
CA SER A 51 0.26 -5.48 9.57
C SER A 51 1.22 -6.64 9.74
N TRP A 52 1.55 -6.95 11.00
CA TRP A 52 2.37 -8.09 11.36
C TRP A 52 1.63 -9.40 11.09
N GLN A 53 2.37 -10.42 10.61
CA GLN A 53 1.84 -11.79 10.63
C GLN A 53 1.52 -12.22 12.07
N GLY A 54 0.39 -12.90 12.24
CA GLY A 54 -0.10 -13.36 13.55
C GLY A 54 -0.97 -12.34 14.29
N GLY A 55 -0.98 -11.07 13.85
CA GLY A 55 -1.85 -10.03 14.39
C GLY A 55 -3.35 -10.35 14.30
N LYS A 56 -4.16 -9.63 15.06
CA LYS A 56 -5.63 -9.82 15.13
C LYS A 56 -6.36 -8.47 15.03
N GLY A 57 -7.68 -8.52 14.83
CA GLY A 57 -8.54 -7.35 14.72
C GLY A 57 -8.73 -6.91 13.27
N TYR A 58 -8.85 -5.61 13.03
CA TYR A 58 -9.21 -5.09 11.70
C TYR A 58 -8.60 -3.72 11.38
N ALA A 59 -8.40 -3.46 10.09
CA ALA A 59 -8.30 -2.12 9.54
C ALA A 59 -9.34 -1.99 8.42
N LYS A 60 -10.36 -1.17 8.63
CA LYS A 60 -11.48 -1.05 7.69
C LYS A 60 -11.87 0.38 7.38
N ASP A 61 -12.57 0.58 6.27
CA ASP A 61 -13.10 1.88 5.87
C ASP A 61 -11.98 2.94 5.75
N VAL A 62 -10.97 2.61 4.94
CA VAL A 62 -9.78 3.47 4.72
C VAL A 62 -9.80 4.02 3.30
N THR A 63 -9.63 5.33 3.16
CA THR A 63 -9.56 6.01 1.87
C THR A 63 -8.27 6.81 1.72
N PHE A 64 -7.56 6.58 0.61
CA PHE A 64 -6.48 7.42 0.09
C PHE A 64 -6.98 8.06 -1.20
N GLU A 65 -7.10 9.39 -1.23
CA GLU A 65 -7.74 10.09 -2.34
C GLU A 65 -7.04 11.40 -2.74
N ASP A 66 -6.99 11.65 -4.06
CA ASP A 66 -6.35 12.82 -4.68
C ASP A 66 -4.87 12.94 -4.25
N ILE A 67 -4.09 11.93 -4.62
CA ILE A 67 -2.67 11.84 -4.24
C ILE A 67 -1.80 11.96 -5.48
N THR A 68 -0.79 12.82 -5.40
CA THR A 68 0.24 12.97 -6.43
C THR A 68 1.56 12.42 -5.95
N MET A 69 2.26 11.66 -6.80
CA MET A 69 3.51 10.99 -6.45
C MET A 69 4.62 11.31 -7.45
N GLU A 70 5.80 11.62 -6.94
CA GLU A 70 7.00 11.86 -7.73
C GLU A 70 8.13 10.94 -7.26
N GLU A 71 8.58 10.06 -8.14
CA GLU A 71 9.70 9.15 -7.89
C GLU A 71 9.59 8.38 -6.56
N VAL A 72 8.37 7.94 -6.23
CA VAL A 72 8.10 7.15 -5.02
C VAL A 72 8.47 5.70 -5.28
N HIS A 73 9.23 5.05 -4.40
CA HIS A 73 9.69 3.67 -4.65
C HIS A 73 8.57 2.63 -4.65
N ASN A 74 7.64 2.70 -3.69
CA ASN A 74 6.48 1.80 -3.59
C ASN A 74 5.19 2.64 -3.47
N PRO A 75 4.63 3.14 -4.59
CA PRO A 75 3.49 4.06 -4.60
C PRO A 75 2.26 3.58 -3.81
N ILE A 76 1.74 2.39 -4.10
CA ILE A 76 0.59 1.81 -3.39
C ILE A 76 1.02 0.45 -2.84
N ILE A 77 0.96 0.28 -1.52
CA ILE A 77 1.35 -0.98 -0.89
C ILE A 77 0.38 -1.38 0.24
N ILE A 78 -0.08 -2.62 0.18
CA ILE A 78 -0.64 -3.36 1.30
C ILE A 78 0.30 -4.53 1.59
N ASP A 79 0.76 -4.63 2.82
CA ASP A 79 1.65 -5.69 3.29
C ASP A 79 1.10 -6.29 4.60
N GLN A 80 0.36 -7.40 4.50
CA GLN A 80 -0.07 -8.17 5.67
C GLN A 80 0.96 -9.24 6.08
N ASN A 81 2.08 -9.35 5.38
CA ASN A 81 3.15 -10.30 5.65
C ASN A 81 4.33 -9.65 6.40
N TYR A 82 4.11 -8.50 7.04
CA TYR A 82 5.17 -7.75 7.68
C TYR A 82 5.80 -8.56 8.82
N CYS A 83 7.13 -8.69 8.79
CA CYS A 83 7.91 -9.13 9.93
C CYS A 83 9.30 -8.46 9.89
N THR A 84 9.92 -8.28 11.04
CA THR A 84 11.33 -7.88 11.12
C THR A 84 12.19 -9.12 11.20
N SER A 85 13.16 -9.25 10.30
CA SER A 85 14.24 -10.21 10.53
C SER A 85 15.13 -9.69 11.65
N ALA A 86 15.54 -10.58 12.56
CA ALA A 86 16.53 -10.25 13.58
C ALA A 86 17.92 -9.97 12.97
N ASP A 87 18.16 -10.46 11.75
CA ASP A 87 19.37 -10.23 10.96
C ASP A 87 18.99 -9.50 9.65
N PRO A 88 19.39 -8.23 9.46
CA PRO A 88 19.19 -7.49 8.22
C PRO A 88 20.06 -8.02 7.05
N ALA A 89 21.20 -8.68 7.35
CA ALA A 89 22.07 -9.27 6.34
C ALA A 89 21.56 -10.64 5.87
N ASN A 90 20.83 -11.36 6.73
CA ASN A 90 20.18 -12.64 6.40
C ASN A 90 18.72 -12.66 6.85
N PRO A 91 17.83 -11.96 6.12
CA PRO A 91 16.43 -11.92 6.49
C PRO A 91 15.80 -13.30 6.39
N LYS A 92 15.47 -13.90 7.54
CA LYS A 92 14.70 -15.14 7.57
C LYS A 92 13.29 -14.88 7.01
N PRO A 93 12.75 -15.76 6.15
CA PRO A 93 11.37 -15.66 5.70
C PRO A 93 10.43 -15.59 6.91
N CYS A 94 9.42 -14.72 6.83
CA CYS A 94 8.39 -14.66 7.87
C CYS A 94 7.73 -16.03 8.01
N LYS A 95 7.65 -16.53 9.25
CA LYS A 95 6.93 -17.78 9.51
C LYS A 95 5.46 -17.52 9.25
N LYS A 96 4.90 -18.14 8.21
CA LYS A 96 3.46 -18.09 7.92
C LYS A 96 2.66 -18.34 9.21
N GLN A 97 1.79 -17.40 9.54
CA GLN A 97 0.87 -17.49 10.67
C GLN A 97 -0.56 -17.69 10.13
N THR A 98 -1.44 -18.22 10.98
CA THR A 98 -2.84 -18.49 10.62
C THR A 98 -3.79 -17.34 10.95
N SER A 99 -3.27 -16.24 11.52
CA SER A 99 -4.01 -15.01 11.79
C SER A 99 -3.29 -13.80 11.20
N ALA A 100 -4.08 -12.80 10.81
CA ALA A 100 -3.60 -11.47 10.46
C ALA A 100 -4.70 -10.44 10.80
N VAL A 101 -4.31 -9.16 10.87
CA VAL A 101 -5.29 -8.06 10.97
C VAL A 101 -6.09 -8.01 9.68
N GLU A 102 -7.42 -8.10 9.77
CA GLU A 102 -8.28 -8.13 8.59
C GLU A 102 -8.33 -6.74 7.91
N PHE A 103 -7.99 -6.66 6.62
CA PHE A 103 -8.11 -5.43 5.85
C PHE A 103 -9.34 -5.49 4.93
N SER A 104 -10.27 -4.55 5.10
CA SER A 104 -11.53 -4.53 4.35
C SER A 104 -12.01 -3.12 4.00
N ASN A 105 -12.71 -2.97 2.87
CA ASN A 105 -13.21 -1.69 2.35
C ASN A 105 -12.12 -0.61 2.27
N ILE A 106 -11.10 -0.89 1.45
CA ILE A 106 -9.94 -0.02 1.25
C ILE A 106 -10.04 0.65 -0.12
N ARG A 107 -9.92 1.97 -0.17
CA ARG A 107 -10.16 2.77 -1.37
C ARG A 107 -8.93 3.58 -1.74
N PHE A 108 -8.42 3.39 -2.94
CA PHE A 108 -7.39 4.21 -3.57
C PHE A 108 -8.01 4.93 -4.78
N LYS A 109 -8.16 6.25 -4.68
CA LYS A 109 -8.92 7.04 -5.66
C LYS A 109 -8.12 8.22 -6.19
N ASN A 110 -8.15 8.45 -7.50
CA ASN A 110 -7.50 9.60 -8.13
C ASN A 110 -6.03 9.74 -7.67
N ILE A 111 -5.25 8.66 -7.84
CA ILE A 111 -3.83 8.63 -7.48
C ILE A 111 -3.01 8.66 -8.77
N ARG A 112 -2.14 9.64 -8.91
CA ARG A 112 -1.38 9.84 -10.15
C ARG A 112 0.08 10.15 -9.89
N GLY A 113 0.98 9.72 -10.77
CA GLY A 113 2.39 10.07 -10.61
C GLY A 113 3.38 9.08 -11.19
N THR A 114 4.57 9.09 -10.60
CA THR A 114 5.71 8.28 -11.05
C THR A 114 6.25 7.40 -9.91
N SER A 115 6.49 6.14 -10.25
CA SER A 115 7.20 5.19 -9.43
C SER A 115 8.69 5.22 -9.77
N ALA A 116 9.53 5.12 -8.75
CA ALA A 116 10.97 4.92 -8.91
C ALA A 116 11.35 3.44 -9.01
N THR A 117 10.40 2.51 -8.86
CA THR A 117 10.59 1.08 -9.19
C THR A 117 9.49 0.60 -10.16
N LYS A 118 9.70 -0.54 -10.82
CA LYS A 118 8.76 -1.05 -11.82
C LYS A 118 7.41 -1.46 -11.21
N GLU A 119 7.43 -2.08 -10.04
CA GLU A 119 6.22 -2.50 -9.31
C GLU A 119 5.62 -1.32 -8.56
N ALA A 120 4.61 -0.67 -9.14
CA ALA A 120 4.00 0.53 -8.56
C ALA A 120 2.86 0.21 -7.57
N ILE A 121 2.20 -0.93 -7.76
CA ILE A 121 1.08 -1.38 -6.92
C ILE A 121 1.41 -2.77 -6.39
N LYS A 122 1.51 -2.90 -5.07
CA LYS A 122 1.76 -4.18 -4.39
C LYS A 122 0.67 -4.46 -3.36
N LEU A 123 -0.18 -5.43 -3.61
CA LEU A 123 -1.23 -5.88 -2.69
C LEU A 123 -0.88 -7.28 -2.19
N ASP A 124 -0.08 -7.37 -1.13
CA ASP A 124 0.42 -8.63 -0.59
C ASP A 124 -0.30 -8.98 0.72
N CYS A 125 -1.39 -9.74 0.57
CA CYS A 125 -2.31 -10.10 1.65
C CYS A 125 -2.07 -11.53 2.15
N SER A 126 -2.48 -11.79 3.38
CA SER A 126 -2.38 -13.11 4.03
C SER A 126 -3.17 -14.16 3.25
N ASP A 127 -2.64 -15.38 3.16
CA ASP A 127 -3.34 -16.53 2.55
C ASP A 127 -4.52 -17.02 3.40
N THR A 128 -4.43 -16.86 4.72
CA THR A 128 -5.47 -17.25 5.69
C THR A 128 -6.48 -16.15 5.99
N VAL A 129 -6.09 -14.88 5.82
CA VAL A 129 -6.95 -13.71 6.05
C VAL A 129 -6.79 -12.73 4.87
N PRO A 130 -7.36 -13.06 3.69
CA PRO A 130 -7.21 -12.24 2.49
C PRO A 130 -7.79 -10.84 2.66
N CYS A 131 -7.21 -9.85 1.99
CA CYS A 131 -7.81 -8.53 1.93
C CYS A 131 -9.09 -8.59 1.08
N ARG A 132 -10.13 -7.88 1.50
CA ARG A 132 -11.42 -7.82 0.80
C ARG A 132 -11.86 -6.40 0.51
N ASP A 133 -12.71 -6.26 -0.49
CA ASP A 133 -13.35 -4.99 -0.84
C ASP A 133 -12.35 -3.86 -1.11
N ILE A 134 -11.29 -4.19 -1.88
CA ILE A 134 -10.32 -3.19 -2.35
C ILE A 134 -10.85 -2.54 -3.63
N LEU A 135 -10.88 -1.21 -3.65
CA LEU A 135 -11.21 -0.41 -4.81
C LEU A 135 -10.01 0.43 -5.23
N LEU A 136 -9.58 0.26 -6.48
CA LEU A 136 -8.69 1.16 -7.20
C LEU A 136 -9.50 1.88 -8.25
N GLN A 137 -9.53 3.21 -8.23
CA GLN A 137 -10.31 4.00 -9.18
C GLN A 137 -9.50 5.22 -9.63
N ASP A 138 -9.40 5.45 -10.94
CA ASP A 138 -8.65 6.57 -11.52
C ASP A 138 -7.19 6.62 -11.01
N VAL A 139 -6.50 5.48 -11.06
CA VAL A 139 -5.10 5.35 -10.62
C VAL A 139 -4.19 5.31 -11.84
N LYS A 140 -3.24 6.23 -11.94
CA LYS A 140 -2.30 6.35 -13.09
C LYS A 140 -0.86 6.51 -12.62
N LEU A 141 -0.12 5.42 -12.57
CA LEU A 141 1.26 5.35 -12.08
C LEU A 141 2.18 4.83 -13.19
N THR A 142 3.21 5.60 -13.54
CA THR A 142 4.21 5.21 -14.54
C THR A 142 5.56 4.95 -13.89
N PHE A 143 6.36 4.05 -14.45
CA PHE A 143 7.72 3.84 -13.97
C PHE A 143 8.67 4.84 -14.65
N ARG A 144 9.46 5.57 -13.84
CA ARG A 144 10.51 6.47 -14.34
C ARG A 144 11.84 5.73 -14.39
N ASP A 145 12.24 5.34 -15.59
CA ASP A 145 13.50 4.64 -15.82
C ASP A 145 14.67 5.64 -15.81
N ARG A 146 15.46 5.62 -14.73
CA ARG A 146 16.67 6.45 -14.59
C ARG A 146 17.87 5.91 -15.39
N GLY A 147 17.87 4.62 -15.77
CA GLY A 147 18.94 4.00 -16.56
C GLY A 147 18.79 4.25 -18.06
N HIS A 148 17.55 4.45 -18.53
CA HIS A 148 17.25 4.69 -19.94
C HIS A 148 16.62 6.08 -20.18
N LYS A 149 17.47 7.11 -20.21
CA LYS A 149 17.18 8.49 -20.69
C LYS A 149 15.80 9.06 -20.27
N HIS A 150 15.44 8.99 -18.99
CA HIS A 150 14.20 9.57 -18.46
C HIS A 150 12.93 9.13 -19.22
N LYS A 151 12.91 7.90 -19.72
CA LYS A 151 11.72 7.36 -20.39
C LYS A 151 10.70 6.95 -19.33
N HIS A 152 9.49 7.49 -19.44
CA HIS A 152 8.34 6.96 -18.71
C HIS A 152 7.91 5.66 -19.40
N THR A 153 7.93 4.57 -18.65
CA THR A 153 7.50 3.25 -19.12
C THR A 153 6.36 2.73 -18.26
N SER A 154 5.70 1.66 -18.73
CA SER A 154 4.61 1.03 -18.00
C SER A 154 5.13 0.47 -16.67
N ALA A 155 4.48 0.87 -15.57
CA ALA A 155 4.66 0.20 -14.29
C ALA A 155 3.96 -1.18 -14.31
N THR A 156 4.15 -1.95 -13.25
CA THR A 156 3.49 -3.24 -13.03
C THR A 156 2.78 -3.27 -11.68
N SER A 157 1.90 -4.24 -11.51
CA SER A 157 1.25 -4.54 -10.24
C SER A 157 1.51 -5.98 -9.80
N LEU A 158 1.53 -6.22 -8.50
CA LEU A 158 1.55 -7.55 -7.89
C LEU A 158 0.40 -7.68 -6.89
N CYS A 159 -0.29 -8.82 -6.92
CA CYS A 159 -1.37 -9.11 -6.01
C CYS A 159 -1.33 -10.55 -5.52
N ASN A 160 -1.33 -10.71 -4.20
CA ASN A 160 -1.47 -11.99 -3.54
C ASN A 160 -2.64 -11.90 -2.56
N ASN A 161 -3.63 -12.80 -2.69
CA ASN A 161 -4.77 -12.90 -1.78
C ASN A 161 -5.56 -11.60 -1.57
N ALA A 162 -5.56 -10.71 -2.58
CA ALA A 162 -6.28 -9.45 -2.56
C ALA A 162 -7.54 -9.57 -3.43
N LYS A 163 -8.72 -9.37 -2.84
CA LYS A 163 -10.00 -9.40 -3.56
C LYS A 163 -10.45 -7.98 -3.87
N LEU A 164 -10.34 -7.60 -5.13
CA LEU A 164 -10.84 -6.33 -5.62
C LEU A 164 -12.36 -6.40 -5.82
N THR A 165 -13.08 -5.38 -5.37
CA THR A 165 -14.52 -5.20 -5.65
C THR A 165 -14.80 -4.70 -7.06
N GLY A 166 -13.73 -4.45 -7.84
CA GLY A 166 -13.72 -3.98 -9.22
C GLY A 166 -12.51 -3.08 -9.42
N SER A 167 -11.74 -3.30 -10.49
CA SER A 167 -10.84 -2.26 -11.01
C SER A 167 -11.74 -1.18 -11.59
N GLY A 168 -11.80 -0.02 -10.94
CA GLY A 168 -12.51 1.13 -11.47
C GLY A 168 -12.03 1.48 -12.87
N THR A 169 -12.82 2.24 -13.62
CA THR A 169 -12.38 2.79 -14.90
C THR A 169 -11.03 3.51 -14.74
N ASN A 170 -10.16 3.42 -15.75
CA ASN A 170 -8.89 4.17 -15.83
C ASN A 170 -7.83 3.82 -14.77
N VAL A 171 -7.55 2.54 -14.56
CA VAL A 171 -6.44 2.06 -13.73
C VAL A 171 -5.25 1.61 -14.61
N ASP A 172 -4.10 2.25 -14.44
CA ASP A 172 -2.81 1.94 -15.08
C ASP A 172 -1.69 2.10 -14.02
N PRO A 173 -0.88 1.07 -13.69
CA PRO A 173 -0.80 -0.24 -14.32
C PRO A 173 -2.07 -1.07 -14.16
N LYS A 174 -2.37 -1.91 -15.16
CA LYS A 174 -3.43 -2.93 -15.04
C LYS A 174 -3.18 -3.76 -13.78
N THR A 175 -4.18 -3.86 -12.93
CA THR A 175 -4.11 -4.66 -11.72
C THR A 175 -4.62 -6.08 -11.94
N CYS A 176 -4.40 -6.93 -10.94
CA CYS A 176 -5.31 -8.02 -10.67
C CYS A 176 -6.71 -7.46 -10.30
#